data_AF-A0A5R9DV54-F1
#
_entry.id   AF-A0A5R9DV54-F1
#
_cell.length_a   1.000
_cell.length_b   1.000
_cell.length_c   1.000
_cell.angle_alpha   90.00
_cell.angle_beta   90.00
_cell.angle_gamma   90.00
#
_symmetry.space_group_name_H-M   'P 1'
#
loop_
_entity.id
_entity.type
_entity.pdbx_description
1 polymer ?
#
loop_
_entity_poly.entity_id
_entity_poly.type
_entity_poly.pdbx_seq_one_letter_code
_entity_poly.pdbx_strand_id
1 'polypeptide(L)'
;MNISEISKRDIVDLLSEGLYEGEFDYAGRFDETSFLNQLVNLNDLPSEDSRFKTMSQDIWQHTINNDDWDIDWVFYDKRLNLLHNDDLFTKFVEQIFHPIVRDNDSNWKEYFDKINEVLEFDKLHLIATEEISGRAVFTIESIKNSELIANYSEQIKTKFSSEYIDSQVSIMLENIEKNPNISIGKSKELLESCAKTILKELDVEYDETMKFAPLLRLVMEKLGLSANDQNKENEAGKISAKILGNLGAVPQSMAELRNLFGDGHGKSSTFVSLPPRYARLAVGTSVTIVYFLWETYQDRNSSF
;
A
#
# COMPACT_ATOMS: atom_id res chain seq x y z
N MET A 1 6.85 -16.38 -4.41
CA MET A 1 5.80 -15.65 -3.68
C MET A 1 4.89 -16.72 -3.11
N ASN A 2 4.54 -16.70 -1.83
CA ASN A 2 3.75 -17.79 -1.26
C ASN A 2 2.70 -17.22 -0.32
N ILE A 3 1.44 -17.47 -0.62
CA ILE A 3 0.30 -17.19 0.27
C ILE A 3 0.26 -18.33 1.27
N SER A 4 0.25 -18.04 2.57
CA SER A 4 0.25 -19.08 3.59
C SER A 4 -1.05 -19.89 3.56
N GLU A 5 -1.00 -21.14 4.02
CA GLU A 5 -2.19 -22.01 4.08
C GLU A 5 -3.32 -21.41 4.92
N ILE A 6 -3.02 -20.54 5.89
CA ILE A 6 -4.02 -19.85 6.71
C ILE A 6 -4.70 -18.79 5.85
N SER A 7 -3.93 -17.90 5.23
CA SER A 7 -4.45 -16.85 4.36
C SER A 7 -5.26 -17.39 3.17
N LYS A 8 -4.84 -18.54 2.58
CA LYS A 8 -5.62 -19.19 1.53
C LYS A 8 -7.01 -19.63 2.02
N ARG A 9 -7.09 -20.17 3.25
CA ARG A 9 -8.36 -20.57 3.86
C ARG A 9 -9.22 -19.35 4.15
N ASP A 10 -8.65 -18.29 4.73
CA ASP A 10 -9.37 -17.05 5.01
C ASP A 10 -9.94 -16.43 3.72
N ILE A 11 -9.17 -16.43 2.62
CA ILE A 11 -9.65 -15.99 1.31
C ILE A 11 -10.78 -16.89 0.78
N VAL A 12 -10.63 -18.22 0.89
CA VAL A 12 -11.68 -19.16 0.46
C VAL A 12 -12.96 -18.98 1.28
N ASP A 13 -12.86 -18.81 2.60
CA ASP A 13 -14.02 -18.61 3.47
C ASP A 13 -14.75 -17.31 3.10
N LEU A 14 -14.01 -16.21 2.88
CA LEU A 14 -14.55 -14.93 2.39
C LEU A 14 -15.29 -15.08 1.05
N LEU A 15 -14.67 -15.77 0.09
CA LEU A 15 -15.28 -15.99 -1.23
C LEU A 15 -16.50 -16.90 -1.17
N SER A 16 -16.45 -17.95 -0.35
CA SER A 16 -17.55 -18.90 -0.18
C SER A 16 -18.76 -18.21 0.44
N GLU A 17 -18.57 -17.42 1.50
CA GLU A 17 -19.61 -16.59 2.09
C GLU A 17 -20.24 -15.66 1.05
N GLY A 18 -19.41 -14.97 0.25
CA GLY A 18 -19.88 -14.11 -0.83
C GLY A 18 -20.72 -14.80 -1.91
N LEU A 19 -20.40 -16.05 -2.24
CA LEU A 19 -21.19 -16.85 -3.17
C LEU A 19 -22.56 -17.21 -2.57
N TYR A 20 -22.58 -17.69 -1.33
CA TYR A 20 -23.83 -18.09 -0.65
C TYR A 20 -24.76 -16.90 -0.38
N GLU A 21 -24.21 -15.72 -0.08
CA GLU A 21 -24.97 -14.50 0.13
C GLU A 21 -25.35 -13.77 -1.18
N GLY A 22 -24.73 -14.18 -2.31
CA GLY A 22 -24.92 -13.55 -3.61
C GLY A 22 -24.28 -12.16 -3.71
N GLU A 23 -23.33 -11.85 -2.83
CA GLU A 23 -22.60 -10.57 -2.81
C GLU A 23 -21.43 -10.57 -3.81
N PHE A 24 -20.85 -11.74 -4.09
CA PHE A 24 -19.72 -11.87 -4.98
C PHE A 24 -19.72 -13.20 -5.74
N ASP A 25 -19.44 -13.11 -7.04
CA ASP A 25 -19.24 -14.26 -7.93
C ASP A 25 -17.83 -14.18 -8.55
N TYR A 26 -17.01 -15.20 -8.29
CA TYR A 26 -15.64 -15.27 -8.79
C TYR A 26 -15.56 -15.36 -10.32
N ALA A 27 -16.59 -15.90 -10.99
CA ALA A 27 -16.64 -16.02 -12.44
C ALA A 27 -16.99 -14.67 -13.10
N GLY A 28 -17.57 -13.74 -12.33
CA GLY A 28 -17.94 -12.40 -12.77
C GLY A 28 -18.85 -12.41 -13.99
N ARG A 29 -18.34 -11.96 -15.14
CA ARG A 29 -19.10 -11.92 -16.40
C ARG A 29 -19.02 -13.21 -17.23
N PHE A 30 -18.19 -14.16 -16.82
CA PHE A 30 -18.13 -15.48 -17.44
C PHE A 30 -19.08 -16.44 -16.73
N ASP A 31 -19.48 -17.51 -17.42
CA ASP A 31 -19.92 -18.71 -16.74
C ASP A 31 -18.73 -19.42 -16.08
N GLU A 32 -19.02 -20.22 -15.05
CA GLU A 32 -18.01 -20.92 -14.26
C GLU A 32 -17.06 -21.78 -15.12
N THR A 33 -17.58 -22.48 -16.14
CA THR A 33 -16.76 -23.33 -17.01
C THR A 33 -15.80 -22.49 -17.86
N SER A 34 -16.27 -21.37 -18.40
CA SER A 34 -15.43 -20.44 -19.17
C SER A 34 -14.36 -19.76 -18.31
N PHE A 35 -14.70 -19.40 -17.07
CA PHE A 35 -13.76 -18.84 -16.11
C PHE A 35 -12.67 -19.85 -15.73
N LEU A 36 -13.05 -21.06 -15.32
CA LEU A 36 -12.09 -22.09 -14.92
C LEU A 36 -11.14 -22.50 -16.06
N ASN A 37 -11.62 -22.48 -17.31
CA ASN A 37 -10.76 -22.69 -18.49
C ASN A 37 -9.71 -21.58 -18.72
N GLN A 38 -9.84 -20.41 -18.10
CA GLN A 38 -8.76 -19.41 -18.07
C GLN A 38 -7.60 -19.84 -17.17
N LEU A 39 -7.87 -20.68 -16.17
CA LEU A 39 -6.90 -21.12 -15.16
C LEU A 39 -6.23 -22.44 -15.55
N VAL A 40 -7.03 -23.41 -15.99
CA VAL A 40 -6.59 -24.76 -16.36
C VAL A 40 -7.49 -25.33 -17.46
N ASN A 41 -6.92 -26.09 -18.39
CA ASN A 41 -7.72 -26.75 -19.42
C ASN A 41 -8.53 -27.90 -18.80
N LEU A 42 -9.85 -27.69 -18.63
CA LEU A 42 -10.75 -28.65 -17.98
C LEU A 42 -10.93 -29.94 -18.78
N ASN A 43 -10.56 -29.97 -20.06
CA ASN A 43 -10.58 -31.19 -20.87
C ASN A 43 -9.37 -32.10 -20.61
N ASP A 44 -8.31 -31.58 -20.01
CA ASP A 44 -7.12 -32.36 -19.65
C ASP A 44 -7.29 -33.03 -18.27
N LEU A 45 -8.27 -32.59 -17.47
CA LEU A 45 -8.57 -33.15 -16.15
C LEU A 45 -9.62 -34.28 -16.27
N PRO A 46 -9.43 -35.40 -15.55
CA PRO A 46 -10.33 -36.55 -15.64
C PRO A 46 -11.69 -36.27 -15.00
N SER A 47 -12.71 -36.95 -15.50
CA SER A 47 -14.02 -37.04 -14.84
C SER A 47 -13.96 -37.94 -13.61
N GLU A 48 -14.70 -37.59 -12.55
CA GLU A 48 -14.98 -38.48 -11.41
C GLU A 48 -16.29 -39.26 -11.59
N ASP A 49 -17.07 -38.92 -12.62
CA ASP A 49 -18.26 -39.64 -13.02
C ASP A 49 -17.95 -40.61 -14.16
N SER A 50 -18.15 -41.91 -13.90
CA SER A 50 -17.94 -42.98 -14.89
C SER A 50 -18.64 -42.80 -16.24
N ARG A 51 -19.67 -41.95 -16.33
CA ARG A 51 -20.42 -41.63 -17.55
C ARG A 51 -19.64 -40.70 -18.49
N PHE A 52 -18.69 -39.93 -17.98
CA PHE A 52 -17.99 -38.88 -18.72
C PHE A 52 -16.48 -39.13 -18.76
N LYS A 53 -15.76 -38.28 -19.49
CA LYS A 53 -14.30 -38.39 -19.68
C LYS A 53 -13.55 -37.25 -19.03
N THR A 54 -14.10 -36.04 -19.09
CA THR A 54 -13.41 -34.83 -18.67
C THR A 54 -14.15 -34.10 -17.56
N MET A 55 -13.42 -33.36 -16.75
CA MET A 55 -13.98 -32.50 -15.71
C MET A 55 -14.96 -31.46 -16.27
N SER A 56 -14.70 -30.94 -17.48
CA SER A 56 -15.63 -30.03 -18.17
C SER A 56 -17.04 -30.62 -18.33
N GLN A 57 -17.12 -31.92 -18.63
CA GLN A 57 -18.40 -32.62 -18.75
C GLN A 57 -19.08 -32.82 -17.39
N ASP A 58 -18.30 -33.06 -16.33
CA ASP A 58 -18.83 -33.17 -14.96
C ASP A 58 -19.43 -31.85 -14.51
N ILE A 59 -18.71 -30.73 -14.70
CA ILE A 59 -19.18 -29.40 -14.30
C ILE A 59 -20.51 -29.12 -15.00
N TRP A 60 -20.59 -29.26 -16.33
CA TRP A 60 -21.85 -29.05 -17.04
C TRP A 60 -22.98 -29.97 -16.52
N GLN A 61 -22.68 -31.24 -16.28
CA GLN A 61 -23.68 -32.20 -15.82
C GLN A 61 -24.20 -31.86 -14.41
N HIS A 62 -23.34 -31.40 -13.52
CA HIS A 62 -23.65 -31.25 -12.11
C HIS A 62 -24.04 -29.83 -11.71
N THR A 63 -23.46 -28.79 -12.33
CA THR A 63 -23.77 -27.39 -12.01
C THR A 63 -24.82 -26.77 -12.94
N ILE A 64 -25.13 -27.39 -14.09
CA ILE A 64 -26.12 -26.86 -15.05
C ILE A 64 -27.28 -27.83 -15.27
N ASN A 65 -27.01 -29.10 -15.57
CA ASN A 65 -28.08 -30.06 -15.89
C ASN A 65 -28.81 -30.58 -14.64
N ASN A 66 -28.08 -30.82 -13.54
CA ASN A 66 -28.63 -31.37 -12.31
C ASN A 66 -28.76 -30.36 -11.16
N ASP A 67 -27.86 -29.38 -11.08
CA ASP A 67 -27.74 -28.45 -9.94
C ASP A 67 -27.59 -29.20 -8.59
N ASP A 68 -26.64 -30.13 -8.53
CA ASP A 68 -26.43 -31.07 -7.42
C ASP A 68 -25.03 -30.99 -6.77
N TRP A 69 -24.24 -29.97 -7.12
CA TRP A 69 -22.98 -29.62 -6.44
C TRP A 69 -23.16 -28.37 -5.58
N ASP A 70 -22.41 -28.30 -4.47
CA ASP A 70 -22.36 -27.10 -3.63
C ASP A 70 -21.81 -25.91 -4.44
N ILE A 71 -22.28 -24.69 -4.19
CA ILE A 71 -21.91 -23.50 -4.98
C ILE A 71 -20.41 -23.16 -4.89
N ASP A 72 -19.76 -23.59 -3.82
CA ASP A 72 -18.35 -23.36 -3.49
C ASP A 72 -17.46 -24.60 -3.79
N TRP A 73 -17.98 -25.59 -4.53
CA TRP A 73 -17.31 -26.86 -4.84
C TRP A 73 -15.88 -26.69 -5.39
N VAL A 74 -15.63 -25.62 -6.16
CA VAL A 74 -14.33 -25.31 -6.78
C VAL A 74 -13.19 -25.29 -5.76
N PHE A 75 -13.44 -24.80 -4.56
CA PHE A 75 -12.41 -24.67 -3.52
C PHE A 75 -12.00 -26.02 -2.91
N TYR A 76 -12.85 -27.04 -3.05
CA TYR A 76 -12.67 -28.35 -2.41
C TYR A 76 -12.47 -29.51 -3.39
N ASP A 77 -12.58 -29.26 -4.70
CA ASP A 77 -12.36 -30.28 -5.74
C ASP A 77 -10.90 -30.76 -5.77
N LYS A 78 -10.73 -32.08 -5.66
CA LYS A 78 -9.41 -32.72 -5.55
C LYS A 78 -8.60 -32.69 -6.85
N ARG A 79 -9.25 -32.52 -8.01
CA ARG A 79 -8.59 -32.47 -9.32
C ARG A 79 -7.99 -31.09 -9.55
N LEU A 80 -8.69 -30.03 -9.13
CA LEU A 80 -8.15 -28.67 -9.13
C LEU A 80 -7.09 -28.51 -8.04
N ASN A 81 -7.35 -29.10 -6.87
CA ASN A 81 -6.46 -29.06 -5.70
C ASN A 81 -6.04 -27.61 -5.36
N LEU A 82 -6.98 -26.67 -5.46
CA LEU A 82 -6.71 -25.24 -5.52
C LEU A 82 -5.93 -24.74 -4.29
N LEU A 83 -6.36 -25.13 -3.08
CA LEU A 83 -5.70 -24.76 -1.82
C LEU A 83 -4.23 -25.22 -1.74
N HIS A 84 -3.89 -26.36 -2.32
CA HIS A 84 -2.55 -26.94 -2.24
C HIS A 84 -1.72 -26.75 -3.51
N ASN A 85 -2.19 -25.92 -4.45
CA ASN A 85 -1.49 -25.57 -5.67
C ASN A 85 -1.22 -24.06 -5.70
N ASP A 86 -0.08 -23.64 -5.15
CA ASP A 86 0.27 -22.22 -4.96
C ASP A 86 0.15 -21.39 -6.26
N ASP A 87 0.63 -21.95 -7.38
CA ASP A 87 0.60 -21.27 -8.68
C ASP A 87 -0.83 -21.10 -9.18
N LEU A 88 -1.66 -22.14 -9.04
CA LEU A 88 -3.06 -22.08 -9.47
C LEU A 88 -3.89 -21.18 -8.55
N PHE A 89 -3.65 -21.21 -7.25
CA PHE A 89 -4.30 -20.33 -6.27
C PHE A 89 -3.98 -18.87 -6.54
N THR A 90 -2.71 -18.55 -6.77
CA THR A 90 -2.27 -17.19 -7.11
C THR A 90 -2.96 -16.72 -8.38
N LYS A 91 -2.93 -17.53 -9.45
CA LYS A 91 -3.62 -17.21 -10.70
C LYS A 91 -5.13 -17.04 -10.52
N PHE A 92 -5.75 -17.88 -9.70
CA PHE A 92 -7.18 -17.77 -9.39
C PHE A 92 -7.48 -16.39 -8.78
N VAL A 93 -6.77 -16.01 -7.72
CA VAL A 93 -6.98 -14.71 -7.03
C VAL A 93 -6.70 -13.51 -7.95
N GLU A 94 -5.71 -13.59 -8.83
CA GLU A 94 -5.48 -12.53 -9.84
C GLU A 94 -6.61 -12.47 -10.88
N GLN A 95 -7.07 -13.64 -11.33
CA GLN A 95 -8.01 -13.77 -12.43
C GLN A 95 -9.42 -13.30 -12.06
N ILE A 96 -9.88 -13.51 -10.82
CA ILE A 96 -11.20 -13.03 -10.36
C ILE A 96 -11.32 -11.50 -10.44
N PHE A 97 -10.19 -10.78 -10.33
CA PHE A 97 -10.14 -9.32 -10.47
C PHE A 97 -9.70 -8.85 -11.86
N HIS A 98 -9.39 -9.75 -12.78
CA HIS A 98 -8.96 -9.38 -14.12
C HIS A 98 -10.10 -8.62 -14.85
N PRO A 99 -9.83 -7.51 -15.55
CA PRO A 99 -10.87 -6.64 -16.14
C PRO A 99 -11.75 -7.31 -17.21
N ILE A 100 -11.35 -8.48 -17.72
CA ILE A 100 -12.17 -9.31 -18.61
C ILE A 100 -13.19 -10.14 -17.82
N VAL A 101 -12.83 -10.60 -16.62
CA VAL A 101 -13.64 -11.46 -15.75
C VAL A 101 -14.56 -10.63 -14.87
N ARG A 102 -13.99 -9.74 -14.04
CA ARG A 102 -14.77 -9.00 -13.05
C ARG A 102 -15.93 -8.25 -13.69
N ASP A 103 -17.07 -8.30 -13.02
CA ASP A 103 -18.17 -7.39 -13.30
C ASP A 103 -17.88 -6.04 -12.65
N ASN A 104 -17.94 -4.94 -13.40
CA ASN A 104 -17.64 -3.62 -12.82
C ASN A 104 -18.81 -3.05 -12.02
N ASP A 105 -20.01 -3.61 -12.20
CA ASP A 105 -21.23 -3.19 -11.51
C ASP A 105 -21.48 -4.01 -10.22
N SER A 106 -20.65 -5.03 -9.93
CA SER A 106 -20.71 -5.82 -8.70
C SER A 106 -19.88 -5.22 -7.55
N ASN A 107 -19.96 -5.85 -6.36
CA ASN A 107 -19.19 -5.48 -5.16
C ASN A 107 -17.71 -5.90 -5.22
N TRP A 108 -17.12 -6.08 -6.41
CA TRP A 108 -15.76 -6.61 -6.56
C TRP A 108 -14.68 -5.78 -5.84
N LYS A 109 -14.90 -4.46 -5.65
CA LYS A 109 -13.95 -3.60 -4.91
C LYS A 109 -13.91 -3.94 -3.43
N GLU A 110 -15.06 -4.25 -2.83
CA GLU A 110 -15.12 -4.64 -1.43
C GLU A 110 -14.37 -5.96 -1.19
N TYR A 111 -14.54 -6.93 -2.09
CA TYR A 111 -13.81 -8.20 -2.04
C TYR A 111 -12.33 -8.03 -2.36
N PHE A 112 -11.98 -7.11 -3.25
CA PHE A 112 -10.59 -6.74 -3.51
C PHE A 112 -9.91 -6.19 -2.25
N ASP A 113 -10.58 -5.31 -1.51
CA ASP A 113 -10.07 -4.73 -0.27
C ASP A 113 -9.96 -5.81 0.83
N LYS A 114 -11.02 -6.60 1.08
CA LYS A 114 -11.01 -7.71 2.05
C LYS A 114 -9.90 -8.75 1.77
N ILE A 115 -9.70 -9.11 0.50
CA ILE A 115 -8.64 -10.06 0.11
C ILE A 115 -7.26 -9.44 0.32
N ASN A 116 -7.06 -8.15 0.03
CA ASN A 116 -5.79 -7.47 0.30
C ASN A 116 -5.47 -7.41 1.80
N GLU A 117 -6.46 -7.19 2.67
CA GLU A 117 -6.27 -7.25 4.13
C GLU A 117 -5.72 -8.63 4.58
N VAL A 118 -6.21 -9.71 3.97
CA VAL A 118 -5.70 -11.07 4.25
C VAL A 118 -4.30 -11.27 3.68
N LEU A 119 -4.05 -10.83 2.44
CA LEU A 119 -2.73 -10.94 1.80
C LEU A 119 -1.63 -10.16 2.55
N GLU A 120 -1.98 -9.07 3.24
CA GLU A 120 -1.05 -8.25 4.02
C GLU A 120 -0.35 -9.07 5.12
N PHE A 121 -1.02 -10.05 5.73
CA PHE A 121 -0.41 -10.95 6.73
C PHE A 121 0.77 -11.75 6.16
N ASP A 122 0.74 -12.05 4.87
CA ASP A 122 1.83 -12.72 4.14
C ASP A 122 2.81 -11.76 3.48
N LYS A 123 2.65 -10.45 3.71
CA LYS A 123 3.42 -9.37 3.07
C LYS A 123 3.25 -9.39 1.54
N LEU A 124 2.02 -9.61 1.08
CA LEU A 124 1.62 -9.58 -0.32
C LEU A 124 0.49 -8.57 -0.53
N HIS A 125 0.37 -8.02 -1.74
CA HIS A 125 -0.80 -7.23 -2.16
C HIS A 125 -1.10 -7.45 -3.64
N LEU A 126 -2.37 -7.37 -4.00
CA LEU A 126 -2.81 -7.16 -5.37
C LEU A 126 -2.55 -5.70 -5.77
N ILE A 127 -1.63 -5.48 -6.70
CA ILE A 127 -1.31 -4.14 -7.21
C ILE A 127 -1.58 -4.04 -8.70
N ALA A 128 -1.95 -2.85 -9.16
CA ALA A 128 -2.13 -2.60 -10.58
C ALA A 128 -0.77 -2.62 -11.29
N THR A 129 -0.53 -3.63 -12.12
CA THR A 129 0.73 -3.81 -12.86
C THR A 129 0.61 -3.46 -14.33
N GLU A 130 -0.59 -3.59 -14.89
CA GLU A 130 -0.88 -3.25 -16.28
C GLU A 130 -2.24 -2.54 -16.42
N GLU A 131 -2.49 -2.03 -17.62
CA GLU A 131 -3.75 -1.42 -17.99
C GLU A 131 -4.21 -1.92 -19.36
N ILE A 132 -5.45 -2.39 -19.42
CA ILE A 132 -6.09 -2.82 -20.67
C ILE A 132 -7.33 -1.96 -20.88
N SER A 133 -7.31 -1.12 -21.92
CA SER A 133 -8.44 -0.24 -22.29
C SER A 133 -8.95 0.63 -21.13
N GLY A 134 -8.05 1.30 -20.40
CA GLY A 134 -8.42 2.15 -19.26
C GLY A 134 -8.73 1.40 -17.97
N ARG A 135 -8.56 0.06 -17.93
CA ARG A 135 -8.88 -0.77 -16.76
C ARG A 135 -7.61 -1.44 -16.24
N ALA A 136 -7.39 -1.29 -14.93
CA ALA A 136 -6.27 -1.92 -14.24
C ALA A 136 -6.38 -3.45 -14.26
N VAL A 137 -5.25 -4.08 -14.55
CA VAL A 137 -4.97 -5.50 -14.32
C VAL A 137 -4.16 -5.59 -13.02
N PHE A 138 -4.62 -6.44 -12.10
CA PHE A 138 -4.00 -6.61 -10.79
C PHE A 138 -3.23 -7.92 -10.73
N THR A 139 -2.02 -7.88 -10.18
CA THR A 139 -1.22 -9.08 -9.91
C THR A 139 -0.73 -9.05 -8.47
N ILE A 140 -0.55 -10.23 -7.87
CA ILE A 140 -0.05 -10.36 -6.50
C ILE A 140 1.45 -10.10 -6.53
N GLU A 141 1.89 -9.13 -5.72
CA GLU A 141 3.28 -8.77 -5.57
C GLU A 141 3.70 -8.75 -4.11
N SER A 142 4.98 -9.05 -3.86
CA SER A 142 5.52 -8.91 -2.52
C SER A 142 5.52 -7.44 -2.13
N ILE A 143 5.06 -7.16 -0.92
CA ILE A 143 5.16 -5.86 -0.28
C ILE A 143 6.63 -5.44 -0.26
N LYS A 144 7.00 -4.53 -1.16
CA LYS A 144 8.29 -3.85 -1.11
C LYS A 144 8.15 -2.65 -0.16
N ASN A 145 9.27 -2.20 0.43
CA ASN A 145 9.37 -1.06 1.36
C ASN A 145 8.65 0.26 0.96
N SER A 146 8.03 0.35 -0.21
CA SER A 146 7.09 1.42 -0.58
C SER A 146 5.85 1.45 0.30
N GLU A 147 5.48 0.35 0.96
CA GLU A 147 4.19 0.24 1.64
C GLU A 147 4.19 0.76 3.08
N LEU A 148 5.32 0.68 3.79
CA LEU A 148 5.51 1.42 5.04
C LEU A 148 5.34 2.93 4.79
N ILE A 149 5.85 3.38 3.63
CA ILE A 149 5.69 4.77 3.20
C ILE A 149 4.22 5.02 2.79
N ALA A 150 3.54 4.08 2.14
CA ALA A 150 2.12 4.20 1.77
C ALA A 150 1.18 4.26 2.99
N ASN A 151 1.40 3.41 4.01
CA ASN A 151 0.61 3.39 5.24
C ASN A 151 0.81 4.68 6.05
N TYR A 152 2.05 5.13 6.26
CA TYR A 152 2.27 6.45 6.87
C TYR A 152 1.75 7.60 6.00
N SER A 153 1.77 7.45 4.67
CA SER A 153 1.20 8.43 3.75
C SER A 153 -0.31 8.55 3.94
N GLU A 154 -1.03 7.43 4.04
CA GLU A 154 -2.47 7.40 4.30
C GLU A 154 -2.83 7.96 5.68
N GLN A 155 -2.05 7.65 6.71
CA GLN A 155 -2.19 8.26 8.03
C GLN A 155 -1.93 9.78 8.04
N ILE A 156 -0.99 10.26 7.21
CA ILE A 156 -0.81 11.71 7.02
C ILE A 156 -2.00 12.31 6.27
N LYS A 157 -2.48 11.68 5.19
CA LYS A 157 -3.63 12.17 4.41
C LYS A 157 -4.87 12.36 5.30
N THR A 158 -5.15 11.37 6.15
CA THR A 158 -6.28 11.41 7.09
C THR A 158 -6.11 12.45 8.20
N LYS A 159 -4.91 12.59 8.78
CA LYS A 159 -4.66 13.52 9.90
C LYS A 159 -4.43 14.97 9.46
N PHE A 160 -3.94 15.20 8.25
CA PHE A 160 -3.46 16.50 7.78
C PHE A 160 -4.47 17.23 6.86
N SER A 161 -5.53 16.54 6.41
CA SER A 161 -6.71 17.04 5.67
C SER A 161 -6.45 18.25 4.77
N SER A 162 -5.47 18.14 3.86
CA SER A 162 -5.14 19.19 2.90
C SER A 162 -4.82 18.56 1.56
N GLU A 163 -5.64 18.84 0.55
CA GLU A 163 -5.46 18.36 -0.84
C GLU A 163 -4.02 18.61 -1.36
N TYR A 164 -3.37 19.67 -0.88
CA TYR A 164 -2.00 20.01 -1.22
C TYR A 164 -0.98 18.99 -0.71
N ILE A 165 -1.15 18.49 0.52
CA ILE A 165 -0.24 17.56 1.18
C ILE A 165 -0.40 16.17 0.59
N ASP A 166 -1.64 15.78 0.31
CA ASP A 166 -1.98 14.53 -0.40
C ASP A 166 -1.34 14.49 -1.79
N SER A 167 -1.38 15.62 -2.50
CA SER A 167 -0.69 15.79 -3.79
C SER A 167 0.83 15.65 -3.64
N GLN A 168 1.46 16.31 -2.66
CA GLN A 168 2.91 16.19 -2.45
C GLN A 168 3.35 14.75 -2.16
N VAL A 169 2.60 14.06 -1.30
CA VAL A 169 2.86 12.68 -0.92
C VAL A 169 2.73 11.73 -2.11
N SER A 170 1.70 11.91 -2.93
CA SER A 170 1.49 11.06 -4.12
C SER A 170 2.60 11.27 -5.15
N ILE A 171 2.99 12.52 -5.42
CA ILE A 171 4.12 12.85 -6.31
C ILE A 171 5.42 12.23 -5.81
N MET A 172 5.68 12.25 -4.50
CA MET A 172 6.87 11.63 -3.94
C MET A 172 6.92 10.14 -4.24
N LEU A 173 5.84 9.42 -3.94
CA LEU A 173 5.74 7.97 -4.08
C LEU A 173 5.91 7.51 -5.53
N GLU A 174 5.21 8.16 -6.47
CA GLU A 174 5.26 7.83 -7.90
C GLU A 174 6.66 8.00 -8.52
N ASN A 175 7.47 8.89 -7.94
CA ASN A 175 8.78 9.25 -8.47
C ASN A 175 9.96 8.54 -7.78
N ILE A 176 9.74 7.74 -6.74
CA ILE A 176 10.83 7.08 -5.99
C ILE A 176 11.74 6.27 -6.94
N GLU A 177 11.15 5.48 -7.84
CA GLU A 177 11.89 4.64 -8.78
C GLU A 177 12.23 5.38 -10.07
N LYS A 178 11.26 6.15 -10.60
CA LYS A 178 11.35 6.78 -11.93
C LYS A 178 12.24 8.02 -11.92
N ASN A 179 12.09 8.88 -10.91
CA ASN A 179 12.79 10.17 -10.81
C ASN A 179 13.15 10.48 -9.34
N PRO A 180 14.13 9.78 -8.75
CA PRO A 180 14.48 9.91 -7.32
C PRO A 180 14.70 11.35 -6.83
N ASN A 181 15.21 12.22 -7.72
CA ASN A 181 15.50 13.62 -7.44
C ASN A 181 14.24 14.44 -7.14
N ILE A 182 13.12 14.13 -7.81
CA ILE A 182 11.82 14.75 -7.56
C ILE A 182 11.33 14.38 -6.16
N SER A 183 11.38 13.09 -5.81
CA SER A 183 10.96 12.61 -4.48
C SER A 183 11.77 13.25 -3.35
N ILE A 184 13.08 13.44 -3.53
CA ILE A 184 13.94 14.13 -2.56
C ILE A 184 13.56 15.61 -2.41
N GLY A 185 13.30 16.31 -3.53
CA GLY A 185 12.84 17.70 -3.51
C GLY A 185 11.53 17.84 -2.73
N LYS A 186 10.57 16.98 -3.06
CA LYS A 186 9.24 16.95 -2.46
C LYS A 186 9.23 16.56 -0.98
N SER A 187 10.18 15.71 -0.54
CA SER A 187 10.35 15.35 0.88
C SER A 187 10.65 16.59 1.75
N LYS A 188 11.46 17.52 1.24
CA LYS A 188 11.75 18.78 1.92
C LYS A 188 10.52 19.70 1.92
N GLU A 189 9.85 19.83 0.79
CA GLU A 189 8.64 20.67 0.66
C GLU A 189 7.52 20.23 1.59
N LEU A 190 7.33 18.91 1.75
CA LEU A 190 6.37 18.33 2.70
C LEU A 190 6.70 18.75 4.15
N LEU A 191 7.96 18.61 4.58
CA LEU A 191 8.39 19.01 5.93
C LEU A 191 8.22 20.51 6.16
N GLU A 192 8.56 21.32 5.15
CA GLU A 192 8.43 22.78 5.22
C GLU A 192 6.96 23.20 5.34
N SER A 193 6.08 22.56 4.59
CA SER A 193 4.63 22.80 4.63
C SER A 193 4.03 22.42 5.98
N CYS A 194 4.44 21.26 6.53
CA CYS A 194 4.07 20.84 7.88
C CYS A 194 4.51 21.86 8.93
N ALA A 195 5.77 22.31 8.86
CA ALA A 195 6.31 23.26 9.82
C ALA A 195 5.54 24.59 9.82
N LYS A 196 5.31 25.17 8.64
CA LYS A 196 4.55 26.43 8.50
C LYS A 196 3.12 26.29 9.01
N THR A 197 2.48 25.15 8.74
CA THR A 197 1.12 24.87 9.21
C THR A 197 1.07 24.83 10.73
N ILE A 198 1.96 24.08 11.38
CA ILE A 198 2.00 23.99 12.85
C ILE A 198 2.28 25.36 13.49
N LEU A 199 3.22 26.15 12.96
CA LEU A 199 3.51 27.49 13.52
C LEU A 199 2.31 28.42 13.39
N LYS A 200 1.60 28.38 12.26
CA LYS A 200 0.38 29.14 12.05
C LYS A 200 -0.71 28.74 13.04
N GLU A 201 -0.92 27.43 13.24
CA GLU A 201 -1.91 26.90 14.19
C GLU A 201 -1.56 27.20 15.66
N LEU A 202 -0.26 27.35 15.98
CA LEU A 202 0.22 27.75 17.31
C LEU A 202 0.28 29.28 17.51
N ASP A 203 -0.14 30.07 16.52
CA ASP A 203 -0.06 31.54 16.52
C ASP A 203 1.37 32.07 16.83
N VAL A 204 2.38 31.41 16.25
CA VAL A 204 3.80 31.80 16.41
C VAL A 204 4.25 32.61 15.21
N GLU A 205 4.58 33.89 15.42
CA GLU A 205 5.21 34.71 14.39
C GLU A 205 6.62 34.20 14.02
N TYR A 206 6.89 34.12 12.72
CA TYR A 206 8.19 33.78 12.18
C TYR A 206 8.48 34.58 10.90
N ASP A 207 9.77 34.76 10.58
CA ASP A 207 10.22 35.43 9.35
C ASP A 207 9.93 34.53 8.13
N GLU A 208 9.14 35.00 7.16
CA GLU A 208 8.83 34.25 5.94
C GLU A 208 10.07 33.88 5.10
N THR A 209 11.18 34.60 5.28
CA THR A 209 12.47 34.32 4.62
C THR A 209 13.33 33.31 5.39
N MET A 210 12.83 32.82 6.53
CA MET A 210 13.51 31.84 7.35
C MET A 210 13.80 30.56 6.55
N LYS A 211 15.06 30.12 6.61
CA LYS A 211 15.49 28.89 5.94
C LYS A 211 14.84 27.67 6.59
N PHE A 212 14.71 26.61 5.79
CA PHE A 212 14.10 25.34 6.18
C PHE A 212 14.59 24.75 7.53
N ALA A 213 15.90 24.64 7.74
CA ALA A 213 16.44 24.01 8.95
C ALA A 213 16.11 24.81 10.24
N PRO A 214 16.29 26.14 10.29
CA PRO A 214 15.79 26.97 11.39
C PRO A 214 14.28 26.85 11.63
N LEU A 215 13.49 26.81 10.56
CA LEU A 215 12.02 26.72 10.64
C LEU A 215 11.57 25.44 11.36
N LEU A 216 12.12 24.27 10.99
CA LEU A 216 11.72 23.01 11.62
C LEU A 216 12.19 22.93 13.08
N ARG A 217 13.36 23.51 13.39
CA ARG A 217 13.85 23.60 14.78
C ARG A 217 12.94 24.45 15.67
N LEU A 218 12.40 25.55 15.14
CA LEU A 218 11.44 26.38 15.88
C LEU A 218 10.18 25.59 16.22
N VAL A 219 9.64 24.80 15.29
CA VAL A 219 8.50 23.91 15.55
C VAL A 219 8.81 22.90 16.65
N MET A 220 9.95 22.21 16.55
CA MET A 220 10.36 21.24 17.57
C MET A 220 10.48 21.88 18.95
N GLU A 221 11.03 23.10 19.05
CA GLU A 221 11.11 23.83 20.30
C GLU A 221 9.72 24.16 20.86
N LYS A 222 8.81 24.68 20.03
CA LYS A 222 7.43 24.99 20.46
C LYS A 222 6.63 23.76 20.87
N LEU A 223 6.93 22.61 20.27
CA LEU A 223 6.38 21.31 20.64
C LEU A 223 7.16 20.61 21.77
N GLY A 224 8.11 21.26 22.44
CA GLY A 224 8.89 20.68 23.55
C GLY A 224 9.65 19.40 23.16
N LEU A 225 10.00 19.28 21.88
CA LEU A 225 10.74 18.18 21.28
C LEU A 225 12.24 18.51 21.17
N SER A 226 12.75 19.42 22.00
CA SER A 226 14.19 19.71 22.06
C SER A 226 14.90 18.77 23.01
N ALA A 227 16.17 18.49 22.71
CA ALA A 227 17.07 17.80 23.62
C ALA A 227 17.24 18.53 24.98
N ASN A 228 16.93 19.82 25.02
CA ASN A 228 16.97 20.61 26.26
C ASN A 228 15.73 20.43 27.15
N ASP A 229 14.62 19.95 26.59
CA ASP A 229 13.37 19.76 27.32
C ASP A 229 13.34 18.44 28.11
N GLN A 230 14.33 17.58 27.91
CA GLN A 230 14.38 16.23 28.47
C GLN A 230 15.08 16.19 29.84
N ASN A 231 14.56 15.37 30.77
CA ASN A 231 15.18 15.15 32.07
C ASN A 231 16.46 14.30 31.95
N LYS A 232 17.62 14.95 31.96
CA LYS A 232 18.93 14.29 31.81
C LYS A 232 19.47 13.64 33.10
N GLU A 233 18.72 13.66 34.20
CA GLU A 233 19.12 13.03 35.46
C GLU A 233 18.96 11.51 35.42
N ASN A 234 18.03 10.99 34.61
CA ASN A 234 17.82 9.56 34.41
C ASN A 234 18.26 9.08 33.02
N GLU A 235 18.49 7.78 32.88
CA GLU A 235 18.98 7.20 31.61
C GLU A 235 17.98 7.35 30.46
N ALA A 236 16.68 7.24 30.73
CA ALA A 236 15.64 7.37 29.71
C ALA A 236 15.67 8.77 29.08
N GLY A 237 15.72 9.84 29.88
CA GLY A 237 15.76 11.20 29.35
C GLY A 237 17.10 11.58 28.70
N LYS A 238 18.22 10.97 29.09
CA LYS A 238 19.48 11.07 28.31
C LYS A 238 19.35 10.44 26.92
N ILE A 239 18.72 9.28 26.84
CA ILE A 239 18.45 8.59 25.56
C ILE A 239 17.50 9.42 24.71
N SER A 240 16.40 9.92 25.28
CA SER A 240 15.45 10.80 24.59
C SER A 240 16.12 12.07 24.07
N ALA A 241 16.95 12.73 24.88
CA ALA A 241 17.69 13.91 24.45
C ALA A 241 18.59 13.63 23.24
N LYS A 242 19.23 12.45 23.20
CA LYS A 242 20.07 12.04 22.07
C LYS A 242 19.25 11.77 20.81
N ILE A 243 18.10 11.09 20.94
CA ILE A 243 17.18 10.83 19.83
C ILE A 243 16.66 12.15 19.25
N LEU A 244 16.18 13.07 20.10
CA LEU A 244 15.66 14.37 19.67
C LEU A 244 16.76 15.28 19.11
N GLY A 245 17.99 15.20 19.64
CA GLY A 245 19.15 15.89 19.07
C GLY A 245 19.47 15.43 17.65
N ASN A 246 19.42 14.11 17.40
CA ASN A 246 19.60 13.55 16.06
C ASN A 246 18.45 13.95 15.13
N LEU A 247 17.21 13.91 15.62
CA LEU A 247 16.02 14.36 14.89
C LEU A 247 16.16 15.82 14.46
N GLY A 248 16.64 16.70 15.33
CA GLY A 248 16.90 18.11 15.03
C GLY A 248 18.03 18.37 14.04
N ALA A 249 18.87 17.37 13.73
CA ALA A 249 19.91 17.45 12.71
C ALA A 249 19.41 17.05 11.32
N VAL A 250 18.36 16.21 11.23
CA VAL A 250 17.76 15.75 9.97
C VAL A 250 17.40 16.90 9.00
N PRO A 251 16.83 18.04 9.43
CA PRO A 251 16.45 19.11 8.50
C PRO A 251 17.64 19.67 7.73
N GLN A 252 18.78 19.80 8.41
CA GLN A 252 20.01 20.28 7.79
C GLN A 252 20.51 19.25 6.76
N SER A 253 20.59 17.98 7.14
CA SER A 253 21.02 16.91 6.23
C SER A 253 20.08 16.74 5.03
N MET A 254 18.77 16.91 5.22
CA MET A 254 17.78 16.85 4.14
C MET A 254 17.94 18.02 3.16
N ALA A 255 18.17 19.24 3.66
CA ALA A 255 18.46 20.41 2.82
C ALA A 255 19.72 20.20 1.97
N GLU A 256 20.79 19.66 2.56
CA GLU A 256 22.04 19.37 1.85
C GLU A 256 21.84 18.28 0.78
N LEU A 257 21.14 17.20 1.12
CA LEU A 257 20.80 16.11 0.19
C LEU A 257 20.01 16.65 -1.01
N ARG A 258 19.00 17.48 -0.76
CA ARG A 258 18.19 18.13 -1.81
C ARG A 258 19.01 19.09 -2.65
N ASN A 259 19.91 19.87 -2.07
CA ASN A 259 20.72 20.83 -2.84
C ASN A 259 21.63 20.12 -3.83
N LEU A 260 22.23 19.00 -3.43
CA LEU A 260 23.09 18.20 -4.29
C LEU A 260 22.28 17.42 -5.34
N PHE A 261 21.21 16.75 -4.93
CA PHE A 261 20.55 15.73 -5.74
C PHE A 261 19.10 16.01 -6.11
N GLY A 262 18.44 17.00 -5.50
CA GLY A 262 17.07 17.40 -5.85
C GLY A 262 16.98 18.18 -7.17
N ASP A 263 15.74 18.43 -7.60
CA ASP A 263 15.35 19.09 -8.86
C ASP A 263 15.43 20.64 -8.85
N GLY A 264 15.77 21.24 -7.72
CA GLY A 264 15.68 22.68 -7.48
C GLY A 264 16.60 23.61 -8.28
N HIS A 265 17.58 23.07 -9.01
CA HIS A 265 18.51 23.84 -9.83
C HIS A 265 18.90 23.06 -11.09
N GLY A 266 19.07 23.77 -12.21
CA GLY A 266 19.52 23.19 -13.48
C GLY A 266 20.79 22.36 -13.29
N LYS A 267 20.79 21.14 -13.82
CA LYS A 267 21.88 20.18 -13.65
C LYS A 267 22.82 20.23 -14.86
N SER A 268 24.12 20.05 -14.63
CA SER A 268 25.09 19.88 -15.71
C SER A 268 24.80 18.58 -16.47
N SER A 269 25.31 18.47 -17.70
CA SER A 269 25.23 17.25 -18.51
C SER A 269 25.90 16.01 -17.89
N THR A 270 26.64 16.20 -16.78
CA THR A 270 27.36 15.16 -16.03
C THR A 270 26.68 14.75 -14.73
N PHE A 271 25.46 15.24 -14.46
CA PHE A 271 24.76 14.94 -13.23
C PHE A 271 24.36 13.46 -13.13
N VAL A 272 24.70 12.82 -12.01
CA VAL A 272 24.34 11.44 -11.70
C VAL A 272 23.25 11.46 -10.62
N SER A 273 22.10 10.86 -10.94
CA SER A 273 21.00 10.69 -9.99
C SER A 273 21.39 9.77 -8.84
N LEU A 274 20.83 9.99 -7.65
CA LEU A 274 20.96 9.04 -6.57
C LEU A 274 20.21 7.74 -6.87
N PRO A 275 20.71 6.58 -6.41
CA PRO A 275 19.95 5.34 -6.43
C PRO A 275 18.59 5.47 -5.71
N PRO A 276 17.51 4.82 -6.20
CA PRO A 276 16.16 4.90 -5.61
C PRO A 276 16.07 4.64 -4.11
N ARG A 277 16.98 3.82 -3.55
CA ARG A 277 17.05 3.57 -2.11
C ARG A 277 17.24 4.83 -1.25
N TYR A 278 17.92 5.86 -1.77
CA TYR A 278 18.09 7.13 -1.05
C TYR A 278 16.85 8.02 -1.14
N ALA A 279 16.11 7.98 -2.26
CA ALA A 279 14.79 8.60 -2.33
C ALA A 279 13.81 7.94 -1.34
N ARG A 280 13.81 6.60 -1.24
CA ARG A 280 13.02 5.90 -0.21
C ARG A 280 13.36 6.37 1.20
N LEU A 281 14.65 6.49 1.52
CA LEU A 281 15.08 6.97 2.83
C LEU A 281 14.61 8.41 3.09
N ALA A 282 14.75 9.30 2.11
CA ALA A 282 14.34 10.70 2.23
C ALA A 282 12.82 10.81 2.45
N VAL A 283 12.02 10.13 1.61
CA VAL A 283 10.56 10.13 1.70
C VAL A 283 10.11 9.55 3.03
N GLY A 284 10.58 8.35 3.39
CA GLY A 284 10.23 7.70 4.65
C GLY A 284 10.59 8.54 5.88
N THR A 285 11.76 9.19 5.87
CA THR A 285 12.18 10.10 6.93
C THR A 285 11.24 11.32 7.02
N SER A 286 10.92 11.95 5.88
CA SER A 286 10.06 13.13 5.86
C SER A 286 8.65 12.84 6.37
N VAL A 287 8.06 11.74 5.89
CA VAL A 287 6.74 11.25 6.28
C VAL A 287 6.70 10.94 7.78
N THR A 288 7.69 10.20 8.30
CA THR A 288 7.77 9.87 9.74
C THR A 288 7.86 11.13 10.61
N ILE A 289 8.67 12.11 10.21
CA ILE A 289 8.83 13.35 10.96
C ILE A 289 7.54 14.16 10.93
N VAL A 290 6.90 14.31 9.76
CA VAL A 290 5.62 15.03 9.65
C VAL A 290 4.56 14.41 10.55
N TYR A 291 4.43 13.09 10.51
CA TYR A 291 3.49 12.36 11.36
C TYR A 291 3.77 12.61 12.84
N PHE A 292 5.02 12.45 13.28
CA PHE A 292 5.41 12.63 14.67
C PHE A 292 5.18 14.06 15.18
N LEU A 293 5.53 15.09 14.38
CA LEU A 293 5.30 16.49 14.75
C LEU A 293 3.80 16.80 14.85
N TRP A 294 3.01 16.31 13.90
CA TRP A 294 1.58 16.56 13.87
C TRP A 294 0.83 15.85 15.00
N GLU A 295 1.15 14.58 15.25
CA GLU A 295 0.59 13.82 16.38
C GLU A 295 0.91 14.52 17.71
N THR A 296 2.17 14.95 17.89
CA THR A 296 2.56 15.71 19.10
C THR A 296 1.78 17.02 19.24
N TYR A 297 1.55 17.73 18.13
CA TYR A 297 0.75 18.95 18.11
C TYR A 297 -0.71 18.68 18.50
N GLN A 298 -1.32 17.65 17.90
CA GLN A 298 -2.70 17.24 18.18
C GLN A 298 -2.88 16.83 19.65
N ASP A 299 -1.98 16.01 20.19
CA ASP A 299 -2.02 15.58 21.60
C ASP A 299 -1.91 16.77 22.57
N ARG A 300 -1.16 17.80 22.22
CA ARG A 300 -1.02 19.01 23.04
C ARG A 300 -2.24 19.93 22.98
N ASN A 301 -2.93 19.98 21.84
CA ASN A 301 -4.12 20.80 21.65
C ASN A 301 -5.42 20.06 21.99
N SER A 302 -5.40 18.74 22.04
CA SER A 302 -6.49 17.88 22.53
C SER A 302 -6.46 17.83 24.05
N SER A 303 -6.75 18.95 24.71
CA SER A 303 -7.00 18.96 26.15
C SER A 303 -8.42 18.44 26.43
N PHE A 304 -8.53 17.37 27.22
CA PHE A 304 -9.71 17.16 28.08
C PHE A 304 -9.59 18.02 29.34
#